data_AF-A0A1F6R1H0-F1
#
_entry.id   AF-A0A1F6R1H0-F1
#
_cell.length_a   1.000
_cell.length_b   1.000
_cell.length_c   1.000
_cell.angle_alpha   90.00
_cell.angle_beta   90.00
_cell.angle_gamma   90.00
#
_symmetry.space_group_name_H-M   'P 1'
#
loop_
_entity.id
_entity.type
_entity.pdbx_description
1 polymer ?
#
loop_
_entity_poly.entity_id
_entity_poly.type
_entity_poly.pdbx_seq_one_letter_code
_entity_poly.pdbx_strand_id
1 'polypeptide(L)'
;MYREASMFKESPPPERYFPYIDKVRRILPAKRYLTMPFPEQPFGVTEGWFYSAEENRIHGMNGHVATDFELPFGTEVLAAAPGWAMASYMRKPLFGRDGLPLTYEGKPITTGYGYFVQVYHPETRRFTIYAHLNEISREIPYSLPYRLEDGGFEPSNLKISSLLPFMVPLLISPKRFRWVERGEMVGRVGDSGNCWGFDDFPARPDRRKYPSWDETHLHLEEIARFPGTGRKILPRDPYDIYGRGDEYPDSFKVEGVRDLGPKASWLLENGLPKFAGASQRSPL
;
A
#
# COMPACT_ATOMS: atom_id res chain seq x y z
N MET A 1 -36.00 -1.96 -8.54
CA MET A 1 -36.42 -2.51 -7.22
C MET A 1 -35.15 -2.93 -6.51
N TYR A 2 -34.82 -2.31 -5.38
CA TYR A 2 -33.48 -2.42 -4.78
C TYR A 2 -33.25 -3.80 -4.15
N ARG A 3 -32.08 -4.40 -4.43
CA ARG A 3 -31.45 -5.38 -3.54
C ARG A 3 -30.17 -4.74 -3.01
N GLU A 4 -30.10 -4.61 -1.70
CA GLU A 4 -28.95 -4.03 -1.00
C GLU A 4 -27.75 -4.98 -1.11
N ALA A 5 -26.56 -4.42 -1.36
CA ALA A 5 -25.32 -5.18 -1.36
C ALA A 5 -24.92 -5.53 0.09
N SER A 6 -25.29 -6.72 0.55
CA SER A 6 -24.99 -7.22 1.89
C SER A 6 -23.51 -7.61 2.05
N MET A 7 -22.60 -6.63 2.06
CA MET A 7 -21.18 -6.82 2.41
C MET A 7 -20.66 -5.91 3.53
N PHE A 8 -21.56 -5.28 4.28
CA PHE A 8 -21.29 -4.84 5.65
C PHE A 8 -22.20 -5.61 6.62
N LYS A 9 -21.70 -6.70 7.19
CA LYS A 9 -22.23 -7.13 8.50
C LYS A 9 -22.02 -5.97 9.45
N GLU A 10 -23.09 -5.54 10.10
CA GLU A 10 -23.13 -4.32 10.91
C GLU A 10 -21.92 -4.28 11.84
N SER A 11 -21.08 -3.25 11.66
CA SER A 11 -20.02 -3.00 12.62
C SER A 11 -20.71 -2.60 13.93
N PRO A 12 -20.42 -3.26 15.08
CA PRO A 12 -21.07 -2.92 16.33
C PRO A 12 -20.78 -1.45 16.68
N PRO A 13 -21.68 -0.79 17.43
CA PRO A 13 -21.72 0.66 17.53
C PRO A 13 -20.37 1.26 17.97
N PRO A 14 -19.96 2.40 17.39
CA PRO A 14 -18.62 2.97 17.55
C PRO A 14 -18.26 3.30 19.01
N GLU A 15 -19.27 3.47 19.87
CA GLU A 15 -19.19 3.68 21.31
C GLU A 15 -18.26 2.71 22.04
N ARG A 16 -18.21 1.42 21.65
CA ARG A 16 -17.29 0.43 22.25
C ARG A 16 -15.82 0.61 21.85
N TYR A 17 -15.51 1.50 20.90
CA TYR A 17 -14.18 1.61 20.28
C TYR A 17 -13.45 2.94 20.52
N PHE A 18 -14.14 3.99 20.96
CA PHE A 18 -13.52 5.28 21.30
C PHE A 18 -12.30 5.17 22.22
N PRO A 19 -12.31 4.40 23.34
CA PRO A 19 -11.15 4.33 24.24
C PRO A 19 -9.89 3.77 23.58
N TYR A 20 -10.02 2.91 22.57
CA TYR A 20 -8.88 2.37 21.82
C TYR A 20 -8.39 3.36 20.76
N ILE A 21 -9.31 4.00 20.04
CA ILE A 21 -8.99 5.04 19.04
C ILE A 21 -8.24 6.20 19.70
N ASP A 22 -8.72 6.68 20.84
CA ASP A 22 -8.07 7.76 21.59
C ASP A 22 -6.72 7.32 22.17
N LYS A 23 -6.59 6.07 22.62
CA LYS A 23 -5.31 5.52 23.08
C LYS A 23 -4.27 5.43 21.96
N VAL A 24 -4.67 5.04 20.74
CA VAL A 24 -3.75 5.03 19.58
C VAL A 24 -3.42 6.45 19.13
N ARG A 25 -4.40 7.37 19.09
CA ARG A 25 -4.17 8.81 18.78
C ARG A 25 -3.23 9.50 19.76
N ARG A 26 -3.23 9.10 21.04
CA ARG A 26 -2.31 9.63 22.07
C ARG A 26 -0.90 9.02 22.03
N ILE A 27 -0.65 7.97 21.24
CA ILE A 27 0.68 7.35 21.02
C ILE A 27 1.20 7.74 19.62
N LEU A 28 0.96 8.99 19.21
CA LEU A 28 1.67 9.57 18.08
C LEU A 28 3.02 10.09 18.60
N PRO A 29 4.17 9.54 18.14
CA PRO A 29 5.45 10.09 18.53
C PRO A 29 5.58 11.52 17.98
N ALA A 30 6.05 12.45 18.80
CA ALA A 30 6.39 13.81 18.37
C ALA A 30 7.62 13.86 17.43
N LYS A 31 8.26 12.71 17.17
CA LYS A 31 9.40 12.53 16.28
C LYS A 31 8.99 11.68 15.08
N ARG A 32 9.48 12.05 13.89
CA ARG A 32 9.44 11.19 12.70
C ARG A 32 10.16 9.88 13.01
N TYR A 33 9.56 8.76 12.65
CA TYR A 33 10.12 7.41 12.90
C TYR A 33 10.22 6.57 11.62
N LEU A 34 9.51 6.94 10.55
CA LEU A 34 9.73 6.40 9.22
C LEU A 34 10.89 7.10 8.52
N THR A 35 11.52 6.42 7.57
CA THR A 35 12.44 6.95 6.55
C THR A 35 12.01 6.47 5.17
N MET A 36 12.46 7.13 4.10
CA MET A 36 12.20 6.69 2.73
C MET A 36 12.51 5.19 2.57
N PRO A 37 11.59 4.38 2.03
CA PRO A 37 11.70 2.93 2.02
C PRO A 37 12.45 2.39 0.81
N PHE A 38 13.41 3.15 0.29
CA PHE A 38 14.26 2.79 -0.85
C PHE A 38 15.55 3.63 -0.82
N PRO A 39 16.64 3.18 -1.47
CA PRO A 39 17.87 3.95 -1.60
C PRO A 39 17.65 5.31 -2.30
N GLU A 40 18.55 6.26 -2.06
CA GLU A 40 18.55 7.57 -2.71
C GLU A 40 18.67 7.42 -4.24
N GLN A 41 17.62 7.80 -4.96
CA GLN A 41 17.50 7.72 -6.42
C GLN A 41 16.35 8.65 -6.90
N PRO A 42 16.28 8.99 -8.19
CA PRO A 42 15.10 9.63 -8.76
C PRO A 42 13.86 8.74 -8.66
N PHE A 43 12.72 9.31 -8.25
CA PHE A 43 11.43 8.63 -8.15
C PHE A 43 10.30 9.56 -8.59
N GLY A 44 9.20 8.99 -9.08
CA GLY A 44 7.93 9.70 -9.27
C GLY A 44 6.99 9.46 -8.08
N VAL A 45 5.95 10.27 -7.95
CA VAL A 45 4.76 9.93 -7.16
C VAL A 45 3.60 9.89 -8.15
N THR A 46 3.08 8.71 -8.44
CA THR A 46 1.99 8.53 -9.41
C THR A 46 0.63 8.70 -8.74
N GLU A 47 0.45 8.12 -7.56
CA GLU A 47 -0.77 8.24 -6.78
C GLU A 47 -0.55 8.69 -5.34
N GLY A 48 -1.46 9.53 -4.87
CA GLY A 48 -1.48 10.05 -3.50
C GLY A 48 -2.61 9.44 -2.67
N TRP A 49 -3.03 10.12 -1.61
CA TRP A 49 -4.09 9.64 -0.71
C TRP A 49 -5.43 9.29 -1.40
N PHE A 50 -5.71 9.95 -2.52
CA PHE A 50 -6.80 9.62 -3.43
C PHE A 50 -6.22 9.28 -4.79
N TYR A 51 -6.83 8.29 -5.46
CA TYR A 51 -6.54 7.94 -6.84
C TYR A 51 -6.81 9.12 -7.79
N SER A 52 -6.02 9.23 -8.86
CA SER A 52 -6.16 10.21 -9.93
C SER A 52 -7.46 10.02 -10.72
N ALA A 53 -7.78 10.99 -11.58
CA ALA A 53 -8.91 10.88 -12.50
C ALA A 53 -8.69 9.83 -13.62
N GLU A 54 -7.49 9.28 -13.74
CA GLU A 54 -7.13 8.22 -14.68
C GLU A 54 -7.36 6.84 -14.04
N GLU A 55 -6.76 6.58 -12.87
CA GLU A 55 -7.01 5.38 -12.06
C GLU A 55 -8.52 5.18 -11.83
N ASN A 56 -9.21 6.23 -11.36
CA ASN A 56 -10.67 6.22 -11.17
C ASN A 56 -11.47 5.86 -12.43
N ARG A 57 -10.94 6.11 -13.63
CA ARG A 57 -11.59 5.75 -14.91
C ARG A 57 -11.42 4.27 -15.24
N ILE A 58 -10.33 3.67 -14.79
CA ILE A 58 -9.98 2.26 -15.04
C ILE A 58 -10.74 1.35 -14.07
N HIS A 59 -10.61 1.58 -12.75
CA HIS A 59 -11.14 0.67 -11.72
C HIS A 59 -12.31 1.23 -10.90
N GLY A 60 -12.64 2.53 -11.01
CA GLY A 60 -13.82 3.12 -10.36
C GLY A 60 -13.79 3.21 -8.83
N MET A 61 -12.60 3.19 -8.19
CA MET A 61 -12.45 3.30 -6.73
C MET A 61 -11.87 4.66 -6.36
N ASN A 62 -12.56 5.45 -5.54
CA ASN A 62 -12.11 6.83 -5.21
C ASN A 62 -11.04 6.92 -4.09
N GLY A 63 -10.77 5.84 -3.36
CA GLY A 63 -9.98 5.88 -2.12
C GLY A 63 -8.74 4.99 -2.18
N HIS A 64 -7.56 5.61 -2.16
CA HIS A 64 -6.28 4.92 -2.24
C HIS A 64 -5.67 4.68 -0.85
N VAL A 65 -5.59 5.75 -0.03
CA VAL A 65 -5.17 5.68 1.39
C VAL A 65 -3.70 5.25 1.55
N ALA A 66 -2.87 5.58 0.56
CA ALA A 66 -1.47 5.20 0.43
C ALA A 66 -0.68 6.28 -0.34
N THR A 67 0.56 5.98 -0.69
CA THR A 67 1.38 6.73 -1.65
C THR A 67 2.08 5.74 -2.58
N ASP A 68 1.99 5.98 -3.89
CA ASP A 68 2.67 5.16 -4.89
C ASP A 68 3.90 5.89 -5.42
N PHE A 69 5.06 5.27 -5.22
CA PHE A 69 6.33 5.78 -5.70
C PHE A 69 6.73 5.07 -7.00
N GLU A 70 6.61 5.75 -8.14
CA GLU A 70 7.09 5.24 -9.43
C GLU A 70 8.59 5.02 -9.36
N LEU A 71 9.01 3.77 -9.53
CA LEU A 71 10.37 3.31 -9.29
C LEU A 71 10.76 2.21 -10.29
N PRO A 72 12.04 2.09 -10.69
CA PRO A 72 12.48 1.01 -11.55
C PRO A 72 12.15 -0.38 -10.99
N PHE A 73 11.72 -1.29 -11.87
CA PHE A 73 11.48 -2.69 -11.50
C PHE A 73 12.76 -3.31 -10.92
N GLY A 74 12.66 -3.95 -9.76
CA GLY A 74 13.80 -4.54 -9.07
C GLY A 74 14.53 -3.63 -8.09
N THR A 75 14.15 -2.34 -8.00
CA THR A 75 14.63 -1.40 -6.97
C THR A 75 14.44 -1.98 -5.57
N GLU A 76 15.40 -1.75 -4.69
CA GLU A 76 15.39 -2.30 -3.33
C GLU A 76 14.36 -1.57 -2.46
N VAL A 77 13.54 -2.33 -1.76
CA VAL A 77 12.57 -1.80 -0.80
C VAL A 77 13.10 -2.08 0.61
N LEU A 78 13.22 -1.04 1.41
CA LEU A 78 13.82 -1.02 2.73
C LEU A 78 12.76 -0.77 3.82
N ALA A 79 12.93 -1.37 4.99
CA ALA A 79 12.07 -1.08 6.13
C ALA A 79 12.25 0.37 6.60
N ALA A 80 11.20 1.18 6.50
CA ALA A 80 11.20 2.58 6.92
C ALA A 80 11.42 2.76 8.45
N ALA A 81 11.12 1.75 9.24
CA ALA A 81 11.25 1.74 10.69
C ALA A 81 11.41 0.30 11.21
N PRO A 82 12.06 0.10 12.37
CA PRO A 82 12.22 -1.24 12.92
C PRO A 82 10.87 -1.85 13.33
N GLY A 83 10.76 -3.18 13.28
CA GLY A 83 9.53 -3.86 13.67
C GLY A 83 9.42 -5.33 13.27
N TRP A 84 8.26 -5.92 13.54
CA TRP A 84 7.95 -7.32 13.22
C TRP A 84 7.38 -7.44 11.80
N ALA A 85 8.21 -7.84 10.86
CA ALA A 85 7.87 -8.11 9.47
C ALA A 85 7.17 -9.46 9.28
N MET A 86 6.23 -9.50 8.35
CA MET A 86 5.53 -10.69 7.84
C MET A 86 5.18 -10.47 6.37
N ALA A 87 5.22 -11.52 5.56
CA ALA A 87 4.90 -11.42 4.13
C ALA A 87 3.74 -12.33 3.73
N SER A 88 3.01 -11.95 2.68
CA SER A 88 1.95 -12.75 2.05
C SER A 88 1.66 -12.19 0.65
N TYR A 89 0.52 -12.58 0.08
CA TYR A 89 0.06 -12.12 -1.22
C TYR A 89 -1.43 -11.74 -1.17
N MET A 90 -1.85 -10.72 -1.91
CA MET A 90 -3.26 -10.31 -2.03
C MET A 90 -3.62 -9.93 -3.47
N ARG A 91 -4.77 -10.42 -3.96
CA ARG A 91 -5.33 -10.04 -5.26
C ARG A 91 -6.84 -10.14 -5.26
N LYS A 92 -7.52 -9.21 -5.93
CA LYS A 92 -8.96 -9.15 -6.08
C LYS A 92 -9.31 -8.88 -7.54
N PRO A 93 -9.98 -9.82 -8.24
CA PRO A 93 -10.63 -9.52 -9.50
C PRO A 93 -11.64 -8.39 -9.29
N LEU A 94 -11.66 -7.43 -10.22
CA LEU A 94 -12.61 -6.33 -10.18
C LEU A 94 -13.85 -6.71 -10.98
N PHE A 95 -15.01 -6.27 -10.50
CA PHE A 95 -16.31 -6.53 -11.12
C PHE A 95 -17.09 -5.22 -11.27
N GLY A 96 -17.80 -5.08 -12.38
CA GLY A 96 -18.73 -3.99 -12.62
C GLY A 96 -19.99 -4.09 -11.75
N ARG A 97 -20.85 -3.05 -11.82
CA ARG A 97 -22.13 -3.03 -11.09
C ARG A 97 -23.15 -4.06 -11.59
N ASP A 98 -22.91 -4.59 -12.78
CA ASP A 98 -23.62 -5.70 -13.43
C ASP A 98 -23.13 -7.08 -12.96
N GLY A 99 -22.03 -7.15 -12.19
CA GLY A 99 -21.39 -8.39 -11.75
C GLY A 99 -20.48 -9.04 -12.80
N LEU A 100 -20.26 -8.39 -13.95
CA LEU A 100 -19.30 -8.86 -14.95
C LEU A 100 -17.87 -8.44 -14.56
N PRO A 101 -16.82 -9.19 -14.96
CA PRO A 101 -15.45 -8.77 -14.74
C PRO A 101 -15.20 -7.39 -15.35
N LEU A 102 -14.64 -6.47 -14.56
CA LEU A 102 -14.23 -5.16 -15.04
C LEU A 102 -13.05 -5.35 -15.99
N THR A 103 -13.08 -4.67 -17.14
CA THR A 103 -12.05 -4.80 -18.17
C THR A 103 -11.40 -3.47 -18.51
N TYR A 104 -10.10 -3.52 -18.79
CA TYR A 104 -9.33 -2.44 -19.38
C TYR A 104 -8.76 -2.93 -20.70
N GLU A 105 -8.96 -2.16 -21.78
CA GLU A 105 -8.62 -2.56 -23.15
C GLU A 105 -9.09 -3.99 -23.53
N GLY A 106 -10.29 -4.37 -23.07
CA GLY A 106 -10.91 -5.66 -23.37
C GLY A 106 -10.37 -6.88 -22.61
N LYS A 107 -9.43 -6.70 -21.66
CA LYS A 107 -8.95 -7.78 -20.78
C LYS A 107 -9.42 -7.54 -19.34
N PRO A 108 -9.76 -8.58 -18.56
CA PRO A 108 -10.15 -8.41 -17.16
C PRO A 108 -8.97 -7.92 -16.32
N ILE A 109 -9.25 -7.07 -15.34
CA ILE A 109 -8.25 -6.51 -14.43
C ILE A 109 -8.43 -6.99 -12.99
N THR A 110 -7.31 -7.08 -12.26
CA THR A 110 -7.28 -7.31 -10.81
C THR A 110 -6.59 -6.15 -10.10
N THR A 111 -6.86 -5.99 -8.81
CA THR A 111 -6.18 -5.03 -7.92
C THR A 111 -5.75 -5.71 -6.62
N GLY A 112 -4.95 -5.03 -5.81
CA GLY A 112 -4.51 -5.47 -4.49
C GLY A 112 -3.00 -5.68 -4.44
N TYR A 113 -2.46 -5.80 -3.23
CA TYR A 113 -1.04 -5.64 -2.95
C TYR A 113 -0.06 -6.56 -3.66
N GLY A 114 -0.52 -7.55 -4.42
CA GLY A 114 0.35 -8.56 -5.02
C GLY A 114 1.17 -9.23 -3.93
N TYR A 115 2.47 -9.45 -4.17
CA TYR A 115 3.42 -9.78 -3.12
C TYR A 115 3.65 -8.56 -2.23
N PHE A 116 3.50 -8.72 -0.91
CA PHE A 116 3.69 -7.62 0.02
C PHE A 116 4.38 -8.03 1.32
N VAL A 117 5.04 -7.06 1.94
CA VAL A 117 5.52 -7.13 3.31
C VAL A 117 4.74 -6.16 4.18
N GLN A 118 4.31 -6.60 5.35
CA GLN A 118 3.78 -5.74 6.40
C GLN A 118 4.71 -5.78 7.61
N VAL A 119 5.06 -4.61 8.15
CA VAL A 119 5.89 -4.49 9.37
C VAL A 119 5.07 -3.87 10.49
N TYR A 120 5.04 -4.51 11.66
CA TYR A 120 4.44 -3.96 12.88
C TYR A 120 5.48 -3.22 13.72
N HIS A 121 5.25 -1.92 13.96
CA HIS A 121 6.10 -1.06 14.76
C HIS A 121 5.56 -1.01 16.21
N PRO A 122 6.20 -1.68 17.18
CA PRO A 122 5.66 -1.82 18.53
C PRO A 122 5.60 -0.50 19.31
N GLU A 123 6.53 0.43 19.05
CA GLU A 123 6.60 1.73 19.71
C GLU A 123 5.37 2.61 19.42
N THR A 124 4.96 2.66 18.15
CA THR A 124 3.79 3.45 17.70
C THR A 124 2.50 2.65 17.71
N ARG A 125 2.60 1.30 17.74
CA ARG A 125 1.50 0.33 17.58
C ARG A 125 0.83 0.39 16.21
N ARG A 126 1.61 0.68 15.18
CA ARG A 126 1.15 0.89 13.81
C ARG A 126 1.87 -0.03 12.82
N PHE A 127 1.44 -0.03 11.58
CA PHE A 127 1.92 -0.89 10.53
C PHE A 127 2.30 -0.08 9.30
N THR A 128 3.44 -0.41 8.70
CA THR A 128 3.71 -0.08 7.29
C THR A 128 3.39 -1.30 6.41
N ILE A 129 2.91 -1.06 5.20
CA ILE A 129 2.71 -2.08 4.16
C ILE A 129 3.47 -1.65 2.92
N TYR A 130 4.31 -2.54 2.40
CA TYR A 130 5.09 -2.38 1.18
C TYR A 130 4.54 -3.38 0.16
N ALA A 131 3.91 -2.87 -0.90
CA ALA A 131 3.10 -3.67 -1.82
C ALA A 131 3.62 -3.62 -3.28
N HIS A 132 2.96 -4.40 -4.14
CA HIS A 132 3.28 -4.66 -5.56
C HIS A 132 4.68 -5.23 -5.80
N LEU A 133 5.32 -5.81 -4.79
CA LEU A 133 6.69 -6.31 -4.88
C LEU A 133 6.84 -7.39 -5.98
N ASN A 134 8.03 -7.52 -6.57
CA ASN A 134 8.36 -8.66 -7.43
C ASN A 134 9.07 -9.80 -6.64
N GLU A 135 9.85 -9.42 -5.63
CA GLU A 135 10.58 -10.33 -4.74
C GLU A 135 10.38 -9.87 -3.29
N ILE A 136 10.26 -10.83 -2.38
CA ILE A 136 10.26 -10.63 -0.94
C ILE A 136 11.59 -11.16 -0.40
N SER A 137 12.19 -10.47 0.56
CA SER A 137 13.40 -10.94 1.25
C SER A 137 13.17 -12.34 1.82
N ARG A 138 14.01 -13.30 1.43
CA ARG A 138 13.91 -14.74 1.81
C ARG A 138 13.91 -14.98 3.31
N GLU A 139 14.41 -13.99 4.05
CA GLU A 139 14.54 -13.94 5.48
C GLU A 139 13.25 -13.54 6.22
N ILE A 140 12.23 -13.06 5.50
CA ILE A 140 10.90 -12.72 6.04
C ILE A 140 9.95 -13.90 5.81
N PRO A 141 9.33 -14.47 6.87
CA PRO A 141 8.38 -15.58 6.72
C PRO A 141 7.20 -15.25 5.81
N TYR A 142 7.06 -16.03 4.74
CA TYR A 142 5.96 -15.94 3.79
C TYR A 142 4.77 -16.81 4.21
N SER A 143 3.60 -16.19 4.33
CA SER A 143 2.34 -16.86 4.64
C SER A 143 1.52 -17.07 3.36
N LEU A 144 1.20 -18.32 3.02
CA LEU A 144 0.35 -18.63 1.87
C LEU A 144 -1.04 -17.96 2.01
N PRO A 145 -1.57 -17.30 0.96
CA PRO A 145 -2.91 -16.72 0.98
C PRO A 145 -3.99 -17.80 0.84
N TYR A 146 -5.22 -17.44 1.19
CA TYR A 146 -6.41 -18.23 0.90
C TYR A 146 -6.98 -17.84 -0.46
N ARG A 147 -7.30 -18.82 -1.32
CA ARG A 147 -8.04 -18.58 -2.55
C ARG A 147 -9.52 -18.33 -2.24
N LEU A 148 -10.11 -17.35 -2.90
CA LEU A 148 -11.54 -17.03 -2.84
C LEU A 148 -12.31 -17.69 -4.00
N GLU A 149 -13.63 -17.79 -3.88
CA GLU A 149 -14.52 -18.35 -4.90
C GLU A 149 -14.52 -17.52 -6.21
N ASP A 150 -14.33 -16.21 -6.10
CA ASP A 150 -14.21 -15.28 -7.24
C ASP A 150 -12.86 -15.37 -7.99
N GLY A 151 -11.94 -16.22 -7.54
CA GLY A 151 -10.58 -16.33 -8.08
C GLY A 151 -9.56 -15.36 -7.47
N GLY A 152 -9.96 -14.57 -6.47
CA GLY A 152 -9.07 -13.74 -5.66
C GLY A 152 -8.23 -14.51 -4.65
N PHE A 153 -7.34 -13.79 -3.98
CA PHE A 153 -6.45 -14.28 -2.94
C PHE A 153 -6.43 -13.30 -1.76
N GLU A 154 -6.74 -13.79 -0.56
CA GLU A 154 -6.73 -13.02 0.68
C GLU A 154 -5.59 -13.50 1.62
N PRO A 155 -4.74 -12.60 2.13
CA PRO A 155 -3.60 -12.96 2.98
C PRO A 155 -4.03 -13.54 4.34
N SER A 156 -3.42 -14.67 4.70
CA SER A 156 -3.73 -15.40 5.94
C SER A 156 -3.19 -14.74 7.22
N ASN A 157 -2.14 -13.94 7.10
CA ASN A 157 -1.46 -13.29 8.24
C ASN A 157 -2.17 -12.04 8.79
N LEU A 158 -3.11 -11.42 8.05
CA LEU A 158 -3.80 -10.20 8.50
C LEU A 158 -4.56 -10.39 9.82
N LYS A 159 -5.20 -11.54 10.02
CA LYS A 159 -5.89 -11.90 11.27
C LYS A 159 -4.93 -12.06 12.45
N ILE A 160 -3.67 -12.44 12.19
CA ILE A 160 -2.64 -12.58 13.24
C ILE A 160 -2.10 -11.21 13.63
N SER A 161 -1.94 -10.29 12.66
CA SER A 161 -1.47 -8.93 12.89
C SER A 161 -2.39 -8.12 13.83
N SER A 162 -3.68 -8.45 13.92
CA SER A 162 -4.63 -7.72 14.78
C SER A 162 -4.46 -8.02 16.26
N LEU A 163 -4.23 -9.29 16.60
CA LEU A 163 -3.98 -9.72 17.99
C LEU A 163 -2.53 -9.45 18.41
N LEU A 164 -1.63 -9.19 17.46
CA LEU A 164 -0.21 -8.98 17.69
C LEU A 164 0.10 -7.99 18.85
N PRO A 165 -0.53 -6.81 18.99
CA PRO A 165 -0.26 -5.88 20.10
C PRO A 165 -0.55 -6.43 21.50
N PHE A 166 -1.33 -7.51 21.61
CA PHE A 166 -1.63 -8.23 22.87
C PHE A 166 -0.84 -9.53 23.00
N MET A 167 -0.31 -10.03 21.88
CA MET A 167 0.36 -11.33 21.75
C MET A 167 1.89 -11.25 21.60
N VAL A 168 2.47 -10.06 21.43
CA VAL A 168 3.93 -9.86 21.24
C VAL A 168 4.78 -10.70 22.21
N PRO A 169 4.53 -10.71 23.54
CA PRO A 169 5.41 -11.45 24.47
C PRO A 169 5.28 -12.99 24.40
N LEU A 170 4.25 -13.51 23.72
CA LEU A 170 3.85 -14.93 23.78
C LEU A 170 3.91 -15.64 22.43
N LEU A 171 3.86 -14.92 21.31
CA LEU A 171 3.60 -15.50 19.98
C LEU A 171 4.44 -14.92 18.83
N ILE A 172 5.57 -14.26 19.12
CA ILE A 172 6.65 -14.13 18.14
C ILE A 172 7.24 -15.52 17.90
N SER A 173 6.61 -16.27 16.99
CA SER A 173 7.24 -17.45 16.40
C SER A 173 8.12 -16.97 15.24
N PRO A 174 9.42 -17.32 15.20
CA PRO A 174 10.29 -17.00 14.06
C PRO A 174 9.81 -17.64 12.75
N LYS A 175 8.86 -18.60 12.81
CA LYS A 175 8.17 -19.19 11.65
C LYS A 175 7.07 -18.29 11.05
N ARG A 176 6.74 -17.16 11.68
CA ARG A 176 5.64 -16.26 11.28
C ARG A 176 6.04 -14.78 11.23
N PHE A 177 7.03 -14.39 12.01
CA PHE A 177 7.52 -13.03 12.10
C PHE A 177 9.04 -13.00 12.12
N ARG A 178 9.61 -11.97 11.50
CA ARG A 178 11.03 -11.62 11.59
C ARG A 178 11.13 -10.20 12.14
N TRP A 179 12.07 -9.93 13.04
CA TRP A 179 12.42 -8.54 13.35
C TRP A 179 13.23 -7.99 12.17
N VAL A 180 12.89 -6.80 11.69
CA VAL A 180 13.68 -6.04 10.72
C VAL A 180 14.14 -4.74 11.36
N GLU A 181 15.37 -4.34 11.05
CA GLU A 181 15.90 -3.02 11.42
C GLU A 181 15.53 -1.95 10.37
N ARG A 182 15.61 -0.67 10.73
CA ARG A 182 15.44 0.42 9.76
C ARG A 182 16.54 0.32 8.68
N GLY A 183 16.15 0.44 7.41
CA GLY A 183 17.05 0.36 6.27
C GLY A 183 17.36 -1.08 5.83
N GLU A 184 16.83 -2.10 6.51
CA GLU A 184 16.96 -3.49 6.11
C GLU A 184 16.07 -3.80 4.89
N MET A 185 16.58 -4.55 3.91
CA MET A 185 15.82 -4.94 2.72
C MET A 185 14.65 -5.86 3.08
N VAL A 186 13.44 -5.44 2.72
CA VAL A 186 12.21 -6.22 2.84
C VAL A 186 11.79 -6.88 1.52
N GLY A 187 12.17 -6.33 0.37
CA GLY A 187 11.86 -6.89 -0.94
C GLY A 187 12.36 -6.01 -2.10
N ARG A 188 11.77 -6.21 -3.28
CA ARG A 188 12.07 -5.42 -4.49
C ARG A 188 10.81 -4.94 -5.20
N VAL A 189 10.83 -3.70 -5.67
CA VAL A 189 9.73 -3.03 -6.40
C VAL A 189 9.29 -3.85 -7.60
N GLY A 190 7.98 -3.92 -7.83
CA GLY A 190 7.38 -4.59 -8.96
C GLY A 190 6.07 -3.95 -9.37
N ASP A 191 5.17 -4.81 -9.85
CA ASP A 191 3.87 -4.47 -10.44
C ASP A 191 2.92 -5.68 -10.27
N SER A 192 3.00 -6.40 -9.13
CA SER A 192 2.23 -7.64 -8.88
C SER A 192 0.84 -7.35 -8.30
N GLY A 193 -0.13 -8.25 -8.45
CA GLY A 193 -1.52 -8.03 -8.00
C GLY A 193 -2.37 -7.14 -8.92
N ASN A 194 -1.76 -6.25 -9.71
CA ASN A 194 -2.42 -5.39 -10.71
C ASN A 194 -2.41 -6.07 -12.11
N CYS A 195 -3.05 -7.23 -12.24
CA CYS A 195 -2.87 -8.11 -13.39
C CYS A 195 -3.85 -7.86 -14.53
N TRP A 196 -3.36 -7.97 -15.76
CA TRP A 196 -4.09 -7.60 -16.98
C TRP A 196 -4.38 -8.82 -17.86
N GLY A 197 -5.42 -9.56 -17.51
CA GLY A 197 -5.87 -10.74 -18.26
C GLY A 197 -5.13 -12.05 -17.97
N PHE A 198 -4.40 -12.17 -16.85
CA PHE A 198 -3.68 -13.40 -16.47
C PHE A 198 -3.56 -13.57 -14.94
N ASP A 199 -3.14 -14.77 -14.53
CA ASP A 199 -2.77 -15.09 -13.15
C ASP A 199 -1.26 -14.93 -12.90
N ASP A 200 -0.90 -14.32 -11.77
CA ASP A 200 0.46 -13.99 -11.30
C ASP A 200 0.89 -14.73 -10.01
N PHE A 201 0.01 -15.54 -9.45
CA PHE A 201 0.24 -16.37 -8.26
C PHE A 201 -0.09 -17.84 -8.57
N PRO A 202 0.70 -18.85 -8.13
CA PRO A 202 1.81 -18.78 -7.16
C PRO A 202 3.16 -18.34 -7.73
N ALA A 203 3.26 -18.14 -9.04
CA ALA A 203 4.46 -17.63 -9.71
C ALA A 203 4.05 -16.67 -10.81
N ARG A 204 4.72 -15.51 -10.88
CA ARG A 204 4.42 -14.50 -11.88
C ARG A 204 4.93 -14.94 -13.26
N PRO A 205 4.13 -14.81 -14.33
CA PRO A 205 4.62 -15.02 -15.70
C PRO A 205 5.55 -13.90 -16.17
N ASP A 206 6.19 -14.09 -17.32
CA ASP A 206 7.12 -13.12 -17.92
C ASP A 206 6.45 -11.77 -18.17
N ARG A 207 6.81 -10.76 -17.36
CA ARG A 207 6.28 -9.38 -17.40
C ARG A 207 6.33 -8.74 -18.79
N ARG A 208 7.26 -9.13 -19.67
CA ARG A 208 7.35 -8.59 -21.04
C ARG A 208 6.23 -9.10 -21.96
N LYS A 209 5.64 -10.24 -21.62
CA LYS A 209 4.50 -10.85 -22.33
C LYS A 209 3.18 -10.66 -21.58
N TYR A 210 3.27 -10.52 -20.26
CA TYR A 210 2.16 -10.38 -19.32
C TYR A 210 2.41 -9.15 -18.42
N PRO A 211 2.33 -7.93 -18.99
CA PRO A 211 2.54 -6.70 -18.24
C PRO A 211 1.37 -6.44 -17.27
N SER A 212 1.63 -5.69 -16.22
CA SER A 212 0.57 -5.04 -15.43
C SER A 212 -0.31 -4.15 -16.33
N TRP A 213 -1.55 -3.86 -15.92
CA TRP A 213 -2.36 -2.81 -16.55
C TRP A 213 -1.96 -1.40 -16.07
N ASP A 214 -1.11 -1.37 -15.05
CA ASP A 214 -0.68 -0.24 -14.24
C ASP A 214 0.86 -0.12 -14.30
N GLU A 215 1.44 1.00 -13.84
CA GLU A 215 2.90 1.17 -13.87
C GLU A 215 3.64 0.32 -12.81
N THR A 216 4.97 0.48 -12.77
CA THR A 216 5.81 -0.15 -11.75
C THR A 216 6.10 0.86 -10.66
N HIS A 217 5.56 0.60 -9.47
CA HIS A 217 5.66 1.49 -8.34
C HIS A 217 5.79 0.70 -7.03
N LEU A 218 6.12 1.41 -5.94
CA LEU A 218 5.98 0.92 -4.58
C LEU A 218 4.75 1.55 -3.93
N HIS A 219 3.71 0.75 -3.67
CA HIS A 219 2.58 1.16 -2.84
C HIS A 219 2.96 1.08 -1.37
N LEU A 220 2.94 2.23 -0.70
CA LEU A 220 3.22 2.36 0.72
C LEU A 220 1.95 2.77 1.49
N GLU A 221 1.57 2.00 2.51
CA GLU A 221 0.57 2.45 3.50
C GLU A 221 1.17 2.65 4.89
N GLU A 222 0.54 3.52 5.67
CA GLU A 222 0.78 3.64 7.10
C GLU A 222 -0.54 3.65 7.90
N ILE A 223 -0.77 2.62 8.71
CA ILE A 223 -2.08 2.34 9.33
C ILE A 223 -1.98 1.86 10.78
N ALA A 224 -3.07 1.97 11.52
CA ALA A 224 -3.32 1.09 12.67
C ALA A 224 -4.29 -0.03 12.28
N ARG A 225 -4.39 -1.08 13.10
CA ARG A 225 -5.36 -2.17 12.90
C ARG A 225 -6.24 -2.36 14.12
N PHE A 226 -7.52 -2.67 13.89
CA PHE A 226 -8.45 -2.95 14.97
C PHE A 226 -8.21 -4.35 15.55
N PRO A 227 -7.98 -4.52 16.87
CA PRO A 227 -7.43 -5.78 17.39
C PRO A 227 -8.29 -7.03 17.20
N GLY A 228 -9.62 -6.88 17.27
CA GLY A 228 -10.55 -8.02 17.14
C GLY A 228 -10.83 -8.47 15.71
N THR A 229 -10.50 -7.67 14.70
CA THR A 229 -10.91 -7.93 13.29
C THR A 229 -9.79 -7.78 12.26
N GLY A 230 -8.68 -7.12 12.61
CA GLY A 230 -7.61 -6.77 11.68
C GLY A 230 -7.97 -5.67 10.69
N ARG A 231 -9.18 -5.11 10.75
CA ARG A 231 -9.63 -4.00 9.90
C ARG A 231 -8.66 -2.82 10.04
N LYS A 232 -8.27 -2.23 8.91
CA LYS A 232 -7.45 -1.01 8.85
C LYS A 232 -8.22 0.15 9.49
N ILE A 233 -7.55 0.92 10.34
CA ILE A 233 -8.10 2.09 11.03
C ILE A 233 -7.05 3.19 11.12
N LEU A 234 -7.50 4.43 11.29
CA LEU A 234 -6.63 5.60 11.50
C LEU A 234 -5.46 5.65 10.51
N PRO A 235 -5.67 5.47 9.19
CA PRO A 235 -4.58 5.58 8.23
C PRO A 235 -3.96 6.98 8.31
N ARG A 236 -2.69 7.11 7.94
CA ARG A 236 -2.01 8.39 7.73
C ARG A 236 -1.33 8.35 6.38
N ASP A 237 -1.30 9.50 5.73
CA ASP A 237 -0.57 9.65 4.47
C ASP A 237 0.93 9.47 4.76
N PRO A 238 1.60 8.46 4.15
CA PRO A 238 3.03 8.25 4.37
C PRO A 238 3.87 9.46 3.99
N TYR A 239 3.45 10.26 3.01
CA TYR A 239 4.11 11.48 2.57
C TYR A 239 3.98 12.60 3.62
N ASP A 240 2.81 12.75 4.24
CA ASP A 240 2.53 13.72 5.32
C ASP A 240 3.32 13.43 6.61
N ILE A 241 3.71 12.16 6.85
CA ILE A 241 4.61 11.81 7.98
C ILE A 241 6.00 12.46 7.84
N TYR A 242 6.39 12.89 6.64
CA TYR A 242 7.67 13.57 6.36
C TYR A 242 7.59 15.10 6.39
N GLY A 243 6.41 15.72 6.43
CA GLY A 243 6.24 17.15 6.18
C GLY A 243 6.21 18.08 7.40
N ARG A 244 7.26 18.89 7.58
CA ARG A 244 7.06 20.34 7.75
C ARG A 244 7.48 21.01 6.43
N GLY A 245 6.80 22.09 6.03
CA GLY A 245 6.91 22.65 4.68
C GLY A 245 8.25 23.31 4.32
N ASP A 246 9.19 23.35 5.25
CA ASP A 246 10.52 23.97 5.18
C ASP A 246 11.67 22.98 4.92
N GLU A 247 11.40 21.67 4.87
CA GLU A 247 12.41 20.62 4.64
C GLU A 247 12.40 20.02 3.21
N TYR A 248 11.69 20.67 2.27
CA TYR A 248 11.73 20.28 0.86
C TYR A 248 13.00 20.83 0.17
N PRO A 249 13.80 19.99 -0.52
CA PRO A 249 14.87 20.47 -1.37
C PRO A 249 14.31 21.14 -2.63
N ASP A 250 14.70 22.39 -2.88
CA ASP A 250 14.53 23.06 -4.18
C ASP A 250 15.17 22.22 -5.29
N SER A 251 14.35 21.60 -6.14
CA SER A 251 14.82 20.88 -7.34
C SER A 251 14.31 21.58 -8.60
N PHE A 252 15.23 22.25 -9.28
CA PHE A 252 14.96 23.11 -10.43
C PHE A 252 14.71 22.32 -11.72
N LYS A 253 13.77 22.82 -12.53
CA LYS A 253 13.71 22.78 -14.01
C LYS A 253 13.82 21.41 -14.69
N VAL A 254 12.67 20.83 -15.03
CA VAL A 254 12.57 19.76 -16.04
C VAL A 254 11.19 19.82 -16.73
N GLU A 255 11.07 19.62 -18.05
CA GLU A 255 9.81 19.81 -18.83
C GLU A 255 9.04 18.50 -19.14
N GLY A 256 7.76 18.33 -18.74
CA GLY A 256 6.87 17.29 -19.33
C GLY A 256 6.36 16.09 -18.49
N VAL A 257 5.91 16.30 -17.25
CA VAL A 257 5.07 15.39 -16.43
C VAL A 257 3.99 14.70 -17.25
N ARG A 258 3.62 13.48 -16.83
CA ARG A 258 2.23 13.23 -16.45
C ARG A 258 1.73 14.36 -15.53
N ASP A 259 0.61 14.99 -15.86
CA ASP A 259 -0.14 15.82 -14.93
C ASP A 259 -0.55 14.95 -13.74
N LEU A 260 -0.13 15.30 -12.52
CA LEU A 260 -0.59 14.59 -11.32
C LEU A 260 -2.10 14.78 -11.15
N GLY A 261 -2.78 13.76 -10.63
CA GLY A 261 -4.18 13.87 -10.24
C GLY A 261 -4.43 15.10 -9.35
N PRO A 262 -5.56 15.80 -9.48
CA PRO A 262 -5.70 17.21 -9.03
C PRO A 262 -5.63 17.44 -7.51
N LYS A 263 -5.40 16.41 -6.68
CA LYS A 263 -5.25 16.46 -5.21
C LYS A 263 -4.30 15.41 -4.63
N ALA A 264 -3.00 15.52 -4.92
CA ALA A 264 -1.97 15.06 -3.99
C ALA A 264 -2.02 15.90 -2.69
N SER A 265 -1.67 15.28 -1.56
CA SER A 265 -2.04 15.77 -0.22
C SER A 265 -1.23 16.99 0.25
N TRP A 266 -1.92 18.14 0.39
CA TRP A 266 -1.52 19.31 1.18
C TRP A 266 -0.29 20.15 0.77
N LEU A 267 -0.39 20.80 -0.40
CA LEU A 267 0.12 22.18 -0.55
C LEU A 267 -0.96 23.08 -1.16
N LEU A 268 -1.97 23.43 -0.34
CA LEU A 268 -3.13 24.22 -0.78
C LEU A 268 -2.87 25.72 -0.76
N GLU A 269 -2.90 26.37 -1.92
CA GLU A 269 -2.99 27.83 -2.05
C GLU A 269 -4.44 28.17 -2.45
N ASN A 270 -5.17 28.94 -1.63
CA ASN A 270 -6.62 29.17 -1.76
C ASN A 270 -7.49 27.89 -1.90
N GLY A 271 -7.01 26.74 -1.45
CA GLY A 271 -7.76 25.47 -1.43
C GLY A 271 -7.46 24.48 -2.57
N LEU A 272 -6.43 24.71 -3.39
CA LEU A 272 -6.00 23.79 -4.47
C LEU A 272 -4.48 23.50 -4.45
N PRO A 273 -4.02 22.29 -4.86
CA PRO A 273 -2.60 21.93 -4.81
C PRO A 273 -1.78 22.52 -5.96
N LYS A 274 -0.48 22.70 -5.71
CA LYS A 274 0.40 23.57 -6.50
C LYS A 274 1.34 22.90 -7.52
N PHE A 275 1.47 21.57 -7.53
CA PHE A 275 2.60 20.88 -8.19
C PHE A 275 2.27 19.68 -9.10
N ALA A 276 1.15 19.72 -9.81
CA ALA A 276 0.86 18.73 -10.85
C ALA A 276 1.56 19.08 -12.19
N GLY A 277 2.68 18.39 -12.51
CA GLY A 277 3.27 18.30 -13.87
C GLY A 277 4.68 18.92 -14.12
N ALA A 278 5.64 18.11 -14.59
CA ALA A 278 7.05 18.35 -15.09
C ALA A 278 8.24 18.21 -14.08
N SER A 279 9.36 17.46 -14.24
CA SER A 279 9.92 16.24 -14.95
C SER A 279 9.88 15.99 -16.50
N GLN A 280 11.00 15.47 -17.06
CA GLN A 280 11.28 14.63 -18.26
C GLN A 280 12.62 13.90 -18.02
N ARG A 281 12.95 12.95 -18.90
CA ARG A 281 14.32 12.45 -19.12
C ARG A 281 15.30 13.61 -19.34
N SER A 282 16.53 13.51 -18.83
CA SER A 282 17.65 14.37 -19.26
C SER A 282 18.69 13.58 -20.07
N PRO A 283 19.32 14.17 -21.08
CA PRO A 283 20.25 13.49 -21.98
C PRO A 283 21.69 13.51 -21.47
N LEU A 284 22.35 12.35 -21.50
CA LEU A 284 23.77 12.13 -21.83
C LEU A 284 23.90 10.78 -22.54
#